data_AF-A0A954N1R1-F1
#
_entry.id   AF-A0A954N1R1-F1
#
_cell.length_a   1.000
_cell.length_b   1.000
_cell.length_c   1.000
_cell.angle_alpha   90.00
_cell.angle_beta   90.00
_cell.angle_gamma   90.00
#
_symmetry.space_group_name_H-M   'P 1'
#
loop_
_entity.id
_entity.type
_entity.pdbx_description
1 polymer ?
#
loop_
_entity_poly.entity_id
_entity_poly.type
_entity_poly.pdbx_seq_one_letter_code
_entity_poly.pdbx_strand_id
1 'polypeptide(L)'
;MNSSAIDNSLPSAESPADSRIMILSGPSGSGKTTIVNRLLNEASVKLIKSISATTRPPRKGEIDGEDYYFLSQEEFESRRKHGDFIECFEVHSSGNWYGTLRSEVRRAADLGAWCLLEIDVQGAKQVMENYPGALSIFLRTSSEDDYERRLRSRGTESEDVIQKRLKNAREELRWVDRYQYQVINDNLDEAVQQICRILSERENSIHAR
;
A
#
# COMPACT_ATOMS: atom_id res chain seq x y z
N MET A 1 28.46 -31.27 1.48
CA MET A 1 27.07 -31.24 1.99
C MET A 1 27.02 -30.20 3.09
N ASN A 2 26.78 -28.92 2.75
CA ASN A 2 26.47 -27.89 3.74
C ASN A 2 25.15 -27.27 3.32
N SER A 3 24.07 -27.78 3.92
CA SER A 3 22.75 -27.17 3.85
C SER A 3 22.74 -26.04 4.87
N SER A 4 22.94 -24.81 4.41
CA SER A 4 22.64 -23.63 5.20
C SER A 4 21.12 -23.52 5.26
N ALA A 5 20.53 -24.01 6.36
CA ALA A 5 19.15 -23.74 6.68
C ALA A 5 18.97 -22.22 6.74
N ILE A 6 18.14 -21.69 5.84
CA ILE A 6 17.68 -20.32 5.90
C ILE A 6 16.78 -20.25 7.13
N ASP A 7 17.26 -19.53 8.15
CA ASP A 7 16.52 -19.25 9.36
C ASP A 7 15.29 -18.39 8.98
N ASN A 8 14.13 -19.03 8.97
CA ASN A 8 12.82 -18.43 8.72
C ASN A 8 12.16 -17.93 10.02
N SER A 9 12.94 -17.62 11.05
CA SER A 9 12.41 -16.90 12.22
C SER A 9 11.94 -15.51 11.80
N LEU A 10 10.72 -15.15 12.21
CA LEU A 10 10.26 -13.76 12.18
C LEU A 10 11.31 -12.91 12.88
N PRO A 11 11.78 -11.79 12.28
CA PRO A 11 12.86 -11.01 12.87
C PRO A 11 12.46 -10.58 14.28
N SER A 12 13.24 -11.07 15.23
CA SER A 12 13.17 -10.66 16.63
C SER A 12 13.92 -9.33 16.76
N ALA A 13 13.24 -8.35 17.36
CA ALA A 13 13.55 -6.91 17.40
C ALA A 13 13.31 -6.17 16.05
N GLU A 14 12.38 -5.21 16.05
CA GLU A 14 12.06 -4.34 14.91
C GLU A 14 13.36 -3.76 14.32
N SER A 15 13.69 -4.14 13.08
CA SER A 15 14.82 -3.50 12.41
C SER A 15 14.45 -2.06 12.07
N PRO A 16 15.41 -1.12 11.97
CA PRO A 16 15.12 0.24 11.53
C PRO A 16 14.43 0.31 10.15
N ALA A 17 14.60 -0.73 9.32
CA ALA A 17 13.91 -0.90 8.04
C ALA A 17 12.41 -1.17 8.23
N ASP A 18 12.02 -1.96 9.23
CA ASP A 18 10.62 -2.28 9.54
C ASP A 18 9.86 -1.06 10.10
N SER A 19 10.59 -0.13 10.73
CA SER A 19 10.03 1.12 11.26
C SER A 19 9.78 2.20 10.20
N ARG A 20 10.32 2.04 8.99
CA ARG A 20 10.20 2.98 7.85
C ARG A 20 9.28 2.45 6.74
N ILE A 21 8.20 1.79 7.12
CA ILE A 21 7.11 1.40 6.22
C ILE A 21 5.97 2.41 6.38
N MET A 22 5.51 2.99 5.28
CA MET A 22 4.32 3.85 5.24
C MET A 22 3.23 3.16 4.44
N ILE A 23 2.11 2.88 5.08
CA ILE A 23 0.90 2.35 4.44
C ILE A 23 -0.02 3.52 4.12
N LEU A 24 -0.34 3.70 2.83
CA LEU A 24 -1.42 4.58 2.39
C LEU A 24 -2.54 3.72 1.79
N SER A 25 -3.61 3.58 2.55
CA SER A 25 -4.82 2.86 2.10
C SER A 25 -6.03 3.79 2.12
N GLY A 26 -7.17 3.29 1.69
CA GLY A 26 -8.41 4.03 1.61
C GLY A 26 -9.25 3.59 0.42
N PRO A 27 -10.51 4.03 0.34
CA PRO A 27 -11.42 3.49 -0.65
C PRO A 27 -11.00 3.78 -2.09
N SER A 28 -11.50 3.00 -3.06
CA SER A 28 -11.44 3.44 -4.46
C SER A 28 -12.09 4.82 -4.63
N GLY A 29 -11.46 5.71 -5.40
CA GLY A 29 -11.94 7.10 -5.58
C GLY A 29 -11.44 8.10 -4.51
N SER A 30 -10.76 7.66 -3.45
CA SER A 30 -10.16 8.56 -2.43
C SER A 30 -9.01 9.44 -2.97
N GLY A 31 -8.42 9.10 -4.12
CA GLY A 31 -7.32 9.86 -4.73
C GLY A 31 -5.91 9.41 -4.33
N LYS A 32 -5.75 8.17 -3.81
CA LYS A 32 -4.46 7.60 -3.38
C LYS A 32 -3.33 7.84 -4.38
N THR A 33 -3.49 7.41 -5.63
CA THR A 33 -2.45 7.52 -6.65
C THR A 33 -1.99 8.97 -6.86
N THR A 34 -2.92 9.93 -6.86
CA THR A 34 -2.61 11.36 -6.96
C THR A 34 -1.81 11.86 -5.75
N ILE A 35 -2.22 11.46 -4.54
CA ILE A 35 -1.50 11.76 -3.30
C ILE A 35 -0.09 11.16 -3.33
N VAL A 36 0.06 9.89 -3.69
CA VAL A 36 1.36 9.21 -3.78
C VAL A 36 2.30 9.95 -4.72
N ASN A 37 1.83 10.29 -5.92
CA ASN A 37 2.65 11.01 -6.89
C ASN A 37 3.12 12.37 -6.37
N ARG A 38 2.27 13.10 -5.64
CA ARG A 38 2.66 14.37 -4.99
C ARG A 38 3.67 14.13 -3.87
N LEU A 39 3.43 13.14 -3.00
CA LEU A 39 4.31 12.82 -1.87
C LEU A 39 5.72 12.41 -2.32
N LEU A 40 5.86 11.64 -3.39
CA LEU A 40 7.17 11.25 -3.94
C LEU A 40 8.02 12.47 -4.35
N ASN A 41 7.40 13.62 -4.62
CA ASN A 41 8.08 14.85 -5.03
C ASN A 41 8.19 15.90 -3.91
N GLU A 42 7.23 15.93 -2.98
CA GLU A 42 7.08 17.02 -1.99
C GLU A 42 7.45 16.63 -0.56
N ALA A 43 7.53 15.33 -0.25
CA ALA A 43 7.91 14.91 1.11
C ALA A 43 9.37 15.31 1.40
N SER A 44 9.61 15.86 2.58
CA SER A 44 10.97 16.15 3.08
C SER A 44 11.75 14.88 3.40
N VAL A 45 11.04 13.77 3.61
CA VAL A 45 11.60 12.44 3.84
C VAL A 45 11.63 11.68 2.51
N LYS A 46 12.73 10.99 2.23
CA LYS A 46 12.89 10.22 1.00
C LYS A 46 11.91 9.06 0.98
N LEU A 47 11.05 9.01 -0.03
CA LEU A 47 10.05 7.96 -0.23
C LEU A 47 10.37 7.15 -1.48
N ILE A 48 10.14 5.85 -1.39
CA ILE A 48 10.17 4.93 -2.54
C ILE A 48 8.85 4.17 -2.54
N LYS A 49 8.09 4.31 -3.61
CA LYS A 49 6.89 3.51 -3.84
C LYS A 49 7.29 2.04 -4.06
N SER A 50 6.62 1.12 -3.36
CA SER A 50 6.75 -0.30 -3.61
C SER A 50 6.05 -0.70 -4.90
N ILE A 51 6.65 -1.62 -5.65
CA ILE A 51 6.03 -2.27 -6.80
C ILE A 51 5.41 -3.58 -6.32
N SER A 52 4.09 -3.72 -6.47
CA SER A 52 3.38 -4.94 -6.06
C SER A 52 3.59 -6.05 -7.08
N ALA A 53 3.58 -7.31 -6.63
CA ALA A 53 3.47 -8.46 -7.51
C ALA A 53 2.01 -8.82 -7.74
N THR A 54 1.70 -9.40 -8.91
CA THR A 54 0.37 -9.89 -9.26
C THR A 54 0.43 -11.13 -10.13
N THR A 55 -0.57 -12.02 -10.01
CA THR A 55 -0.77 -13.14 -10.95
C THR A 55 -1.67 -12.79 -12.14
N ARG A 56 -2.26 -11.59 -12.13
CA ARG A 56 -3.03 -11.07 -13.27
C ARG A 56 -2.08 -10.83 -14.45
N PRO A 57 -2.45 -11.18 -15.70
CA PRO A 57 -1.65 -10.80 -16.86
C PRO A 57 -1.55 -9.27 -17.04
N PRO A 58 -0.45 -8.75 -17.58
CA PRO A 58 -0.29 -7.33 -17.87
C PRO A 58 -1.34 -6.82 -18.85
N ARG A 59 -1.86 -5.62 -18.60
CA ARG A 59 -2.71 -4.88 -19.54
C ARG A 59 -1.83 -4.16 -20.57
N LYS A 60 -2.47 -3.73 -21.66
CA LYS A 60 -1.79 -2.94 -22.70
C LYS A 60 -1.15 -1.69 -22.09
N GLY A 61 0.17 -1.60 -22.19
CA GLY A 61 0.96 -0.48 -21.71
C GLY A 61 1.53 -0.64 -20.29
N GLU A 62 1.15 -1.69 -19.55
CA GLU A 62 1.81 -2.01 -18.27
C GLU A 62 3.18 -2.67 -18.53
N ILE A 63 4.18 -2.30 -17.73
CA ILE A 63 5.57 -2.75 -17.81
C ILE A 63 5.92 -3.56 -16.56
N ASP A 64 6.50 -4.75 -16.78
CA ASP A 64 6.98 -5.62 -15.71
C ASP A 64 8.15 -4.98 -14.96
N GLY A 65 8.07 -5.00 -13.63
CA GLY A 65 9.05 -4.38 -12.74
C GLY A 65 8.94 -2.86 -12.64
N GLU A 66 7.91 -2.24 -13.24
CA GLU A 66 7.57 -0.83 -13.06
C GLU A 66 6.15 -0.65 -12.51
N ASP A 67 5.15 -1.19 -13.21
CA ASP A 67 3.75 -1.14 -12.76
C ASP A 67 3.45 -2.24 -11.74
N TYR A 68 3.87 -3.46 -12.06
CA TYR A 68 3.79 -4.65 -11.21
C TYR A 68 4.93 -5.61 -11.53
N TYR A 69 5.23 -6.53 -10.61
CA TYR A 69 5.86 -7.79 -10.95
C TYR A 69 4.78 -8.78 -11.41
N PHE A 70 4.74 -9.10 -12.70
CA PHE A 70 3.78 -10.02 -13.29
C PHE A 70 4.29 -11.46 -13.17
N LEU A 71 3.79 -12.17 -12.16
CA LEU A 71 4.24 -13.53 -11.84
C LEU A 71 3.25 -14.57 -12.36
N SER A 72 3.73 -15.78 -12.66
CA SER A 72 2.83 -16.92 -12.86
C SER A 72 2.17 -17.33 -11.53
N GLN A 73 1.07 -18.08 -11.58
CA GLN A 73 0.43 -18.63 -10.38
C GLN A 73 1.40 -19.53 -9.59
N GLU A 74 2.17 -20.35 -10.29
CA GLU A 74 3.17 -21.25 -9.70
C GLU A 74 4.30 -20.47 -9.03
N GLU A 75 4.79 -19.40 -9.67
CA GLU A 75 5.84 -18.57 -9.10
C GLU A 75 5.35 -17.80 -7.86
N PHE A 76 4.16 -17.20 -7.94
CA PHE A 76 3.57 -16.50 -6.80
C PHE A 76 3.38 -17.43 -5.61
N GLU A 77 2.82 -18.62 -5.84
CA GLU A 77 2.62 -19.63 -4.79
C GLU A 77 3.94 -20.13 -4.22
N SER A 78 4.96 -20.31 -5.06
CA SER A 78 6.32 -20.63 -4.60
C SER A 78 6.85 -19.53 -3.66
N ARG A 79 6.83 -18.26 -4.09
CA ARG A 79 7.27 -17.12 -3.28
C ARG A 79 6.49 -16.98 -1.97
N ARG A 80 5.18 -17.24 -2.02
CA ARG A 80 4.31 -17.26 -0.83
C ARG A 80 4.73 -18.35 0.17
N LYS A 81 5.05 -19.56 -0.30
CA LYS A 81 5.56 -20.65 0.55
C LYS A 81 6.93 -20.35 1.14
N HIS A 82 7.77 -19.60 0.43
CA HIS A 82 9.09 -19.19 0.90
C HIS A 82 9.04 -17.99 1.86
N GLY A 83 7.87 -17.35 2.03
CA GLY A 83 7.72 -16.20 2.92
C GLY A 83 8.21 -14.88 2.32
N ASP A 84 8.30 -14.78 0.99
CA ASP A 84 8.84 -13.61 0.29
C ASP A 84 7.95 -12.37 0.34
N PHE A 85 6.69 -12.52 0.77
CA PHE A 85 5.71 -11.44 0.86
C PHE A 85 5.60 -10.88 2.28
N ILE A 86 5.43 -9.56 2.39
CA ILE A 86 5.04 -8.90 3.65
C ILE A 86 3.52 -8.95 3.88
N GLU A 87 2.78 -8.99 2.77
CA GLU A 87 1.36 -9.20 2.67
C GLU A 87 1.06 -9.79 1.30
N CYS A 88 0.04 -10.65 1.22
CA CYS A 88 -0.54 -11.07 -0.05
C CYS A 88 -1.98 -11.51 0.14
N PHE A 89 -2.82 -11.34 -0.87
CA PHE A 89 -4.23 -11.73 -0.84
C PHE A 89 -4.80 -11.93 -2.25
N GLU A 90 -5.87 -12.71 -2.33
CA GLU A 90 -6.63 -12.88 -3.55
C GLU A 90 -7.67 -11.77 -3.67
N VAL A 91 -7.64 -11.02 -4.77
CA VAL A 91 -8.60 -9.93 -5.00
C VAL A 91 -9.94 -10.49 -5.47
N HIS A 92 -11.00 -10.25 -4.69
CA HIS A 92 -12.41 -10.48 -5.02
C HIS A 92 -12.76 -11.88 -5.55
N SER A 93 -12.05 -12.93 -5.09
CA SER A 93 -12.23 -14.30 -5.57
C SER A 93 -12.10 -14.43 -7.10
N SER A 94 -11.31 -13.53 -7.71
CA SER A 94 -11.11 -13.49 -9.16
C SER A 94 -10.08 -14.52 -9.65
N GLY A 95 -9.42 -15.23 -8.74
CA GLY A 95 -8.24 -16.05 -9.00
C GLY A 95 -6.93 -15.25 -9.10
N ASN A 96 -6.99 -13.91 -9.10
CA ASN A 96 -5.78 -13.08 -9.17
C ASN A 96 -5.30 -12.70 -7.77
N TRP A 97 -4.03 -13.00 -7.52
CA TRP A 97 -3.33 -12.68 -6.29
C TRP A 97 -2.51 -11.42 -6.46
N TYR A 98 -2.42 -10.65 -5.39
CA TYR A 98 -1.58 -9.47 -5.28
C TYR A 98 -0.77 -9.57 -3.99
N GLY A 99 0.42 -8.97 -3.96
CA GLY A 99 1.20 -8.89 -2.75
C GLY A 99 2.42 -7.99 -2.87
N THR A 100 2.96 -7.60 -1.73
CA THR A 100 4.15 -6.76 -1.64
C THR A 100 5.35 -7.61 -1.23
N LEU A 101 6.40 -7.60 -2.06
CA LEU A 101 7.62 -8.38 -1.82
C LEU A 101 8.46 -7.74 -0.69
N ARG A 102 9.05 -8.59 0.17
CA ARG A 102 10.04 -8.17 1.18
C ARG A 102 11.25 -7.45 0.56
N SER A 103 11.58 -7.81 -0.69
CA SER A 103 12.65 -7.14 -1.44
C SER A 103 12.38 -5.66 -1.67
N GLU A 104 11.12 -5.23 -1.76
CA GLU A 104 10.78 -3.81 -1.94
C GLU A 104 10.99 -2.99 -0.68
N VAL A 105 10.70 -3.57 0.49
CA VAL A 105 11.02 -2.95 1.78
C VAL A 105 12.54 -2.85 1.94
N ARG A 106 13.27 -3.94 1.63
CA ARG A 106 14.73 -3.94 1.68
C ARG A 106 15.34 -2.92 0.72
N ARG A 107 14.85 -2.84 -0.51
CA ARG A 107 15.30 -1.87 -1.52
C ARG A 107 15.12 -0.43 -1.04
N ALA A 108 13.99 -0.11 -0.42
CA ALA A 108 13.78 1.22 0.15
C ALA A 108 14.77 1.50 1.30
N ALA A 109 14.95 0.54 2.20
CA ALA A 109 15.86 0.65 3.33
C ALA A 109 17.33 0.83 2.90
N ASP A 110 17.81 0.05 1.93
CA ASP A 110 19.17 0.15 1.37
C ASP A 110 19.44 1.52 0.75
N LEU A 111 18.39 2.21 0.28
CA LEU A 111 18.43 3.55 -0.29
C LEU A 111 18.22 4.66 0.76
N GLY A 112 18.15 4.31 2.04
CA GLY A 112 17.87 5.24 3.14
C GLY A 112 16.50 5.91 3.04
N ALA A 113 15.52 5.21 2.47
CA ALA A 113 14.19 5.73 2.18
C ALA A 113 13.10 4.98 2.95
N TRP A 114 11.93 5.62 3.06
CA TRP A 114 10.69 4.98 3.49
C TRP A 114 10.09 4.16 2.34
N CYS A 115 9.64 2.95 2.65
CA CYS A 115 8.86 2.13 1.73
C CYS A 115 7.39 2.56 1.78
N LEU A 116 6.90 3.20 0.72
CA LEU A 116 5.50 3.63 0.60
C LEU A 116 4.69 2.53 -0.09
N LEU A 117 3.72 1.98 0.66
CA LEU A 117 2.78 0.97 0.20
C LEU A 117 1.43 1.62 -0.16
N GLU A 118 1.09 1.66 -1.45
CA GLU A 118 -0.24 2.03 -1.94
C GLU A 118 -1.09 0.77 -2.10
N ILE A 119 -1.71 0.30 -1.01
CA ILE A 119 -2.40 -1.01 -0.96
C ILE A 119 -3.84 -0.88 -0.44
N ASP A 120 -4.66 -1.91 -0.67
CA ASP A 120 -6.02 -1.96 -0.16
C ASP A 120 -6.08 -2.28 1.35
N VAL A 121 -7.29 -2.26 1.91
CA VAL A 121 -7.49 -2.47 3.36
C VAL A 121 -7.14 -3.88 3.83
N GLN A 122 -7.16 -4.88 2.95
CA GLN A 122 -6.83 -6.26 3.29
C GLN A 122 -5.32 -6.45 3.39
N GLY A 123 -4.57 -5.94 2.41
CA GLY A 123 -3.12 -5.89 2.46
C GLY A 123 -2.64 -5.05 3.64
N ALA A 124 -3.21 -3.86 3.82
CA ALA A 124 -2.87 -2.96 4.91
C ALA A 124 -3.05 -3.61 6.29
N LYS A 125 -4.14 -4.38 6.49
CA LYS A 125 -4.35 -5.13 7.74
C LYS A 125 -3.19 -6.09 8.01
N GLN A 126 -2.78 -6.89 7.04
CA GLN A 126 -1.69 -7.85 7.20
C GLN A 126 -0.37 -7.14 7.53
N VAL A 127 -0.07 -6.01 6.85
CA VAL A 127 1.15 -5.24 7.15
C VAL A 127 1.08 -4.65 8.55
N MET A 128 -0.04 -4.08 8.99
CA MET A 128 -0.18 -3.54 10.36
C MET A 128 -0.02 -4.63 11.44
N GLU A 129 -0.45 -5.86 11.17
CA GLU A 129 -0.28 -7.01 12.08
C GLU A 129 1.18 -7.51 12.11
N ASN A 130 1.83 -7.58 10.95
CA ASN A 130 3.20 -8.08 10.80
C ASN A 130 4.28 -7.03 11.14
N TYR A 131 3.96 -5.74 11.01
CA TYR A 131 4.84 -4.59 11.21
C TYR A 131 4.14 -3.53 12.08
N PRO A 132 4.02 -3.75 13.40
CA PRO A 132 3.35 -2.81 14.31
C PRO A 132 3.96 -1.40 14.31
N GLY A 133 5.24 -1.28 13.96
CA GLY A 133 5.95 -0.01 13.78
C GLY A 133 5.63 0.75 12.50
N ALA A 134 4.90 0.17 11.54
CA ALA A 134 4.54 0.84 10.29
C ALA A 134 3.65 2.08 10.55
N LEU A 135 3.86 3.13 9.76
CA LEU A 135 3.02 4.32 9.73
C LEU A 135 1.77 4.04 8.87
N SER A 136 0.60 3.97 9.47
CA SER A 136 -0.64 3.66 8.74
C SER A 136 -1.55 4.89 8.59
N ILE A 137 -1.84 5.25 7.34
CA ILE A 137 -2.68 6.40 6.97
C ILE A 137 -3.85 5.94 6.11
N PHE A 138 -5.06 6.25 6.55
CA PHE A 138 -6.29 6.02 5.79
C PHE A 138 -6.74 7.31 5.09
N LEU A 139 -6.77 7.27 3.76
CA LEU A 139 -7.24 8.38 2.92
C LEU A 139 -8.74 8.27 2.67
N ARG A 140 -9.49 9.31 2.99
CA ARG A 140 -10.93 9.36 2.78
C ARG A 140 -11.43 10.67 2.18
N THR A 141 -12.66 10.70 1.70
CA THR A 141 -13.38 11.96 1.43
C THR A 141 -14.23 12.33 2.65
N SER A 142 -14.79 13.53 2.67
CA SER A 142 -15.74 13.94 3.71
C SER A 142 -17.07 13.19 3.65
N SER A 143 -17.52 12.75 2.47
CA SER A 143 -18.83 12.13 2.26
C SER A 143 -18.82 10.97 1.25
N GLU A 144 -19.85 10.12 1.32
CA GLU A 144 -20.13 9.10 0.29
C GLU A 144 -20.42 9.74 -1.08
N ASP A 145 -21.16 10.85 -1.11
CA ASP A 145 -21.49 11.58 -2.32
C ASP A 145 -20.22 12.04 -3.06
N ASP A 146 -19.18 12.40 -2.32
CA ASP A 146 -17.89 12.79 -2.88
C ASP A 146 -17.15 11.61 -3.53
N TYR A 147 -17.24 10.40 -2.96
CA TYR A 147 -16.72 9.20 -3.60
C TYR A 147 -17.46 8.90 -4.90
N GLU A 148 -18.79 8.96 -4.86
CA GLU A 148 -19.62 8.72 -6.04
C GLU A 148 -19.32 9.72 -7.15
N ARG A 149 -19.26 11.02 -6.82
CA ARG A 149 -18.90 12.08 -7.77
C ARG A 149 -17.56 11.79 -8.44
N ARG A 150 -16.53 11.39 -7.68
CA ARG A 150 -15.18 11.09 -8.21
C ARG A 150 -15.12 9.81 -9.03
N LEU A 151 -15.90 8.78 -8.69
CA LEU A 151 -15.99 7.56 -9.48
C LEU A 151 -16.67 7.85 -10.82
N ARG A 152 -17.79 8.60 -10.79
CA ARG A 152 -18.56 8.98 -11.98
C ARG A 152 -17.79 9.93 -12.91
N SER A 153 -16.98 10.85 -12.37
CA SER A 153 -16.21 11.80 -13.17
C SER A 153 -15.17 11.14 -14.08
N ARG A 154 -14.82 9.87 -13.87
CA ARG A 154 -13.93 9.11 -14.76
C ARG A 154 -14.60 8.74 -16.08
N GLY A 155 -15.94 8.73 -16.15
CA GLY A 155 -16.74 8.67 -17.38
C GLY A 155 -16.59 7.40 -18.24
N THR A 156 -15.85 6.38 -17.80
CA THR A 156 -15.47 5.22 -18.61
C THR A 156 -16.08 3.90 -18.13
N GLU A 157 -16.88 3.93 -17.06
CA GLU A 157 -17.37 2.74 -16.37
C GLU A 157 -18.89 2.64 -16.44
N SER A 158 -19.42 1.43 -16.56
CA SER A 158 -20.87 1.19 -16.54
C SER A 158 -21.45 1.42 -15.14
N GLU A 159 -22.77 1.66 -15.07
CA GLU A 159 -23.45 1.86 -13.78
C GLU A 159 -23.25 0.68 -12.82
N ASP A 160 -23.30 -0.55 -13.32
CA ASP A 160 -23.07 -1.75 -12.50
C ASP A 160 -21.67 -1.79 -11.88
N VAL A 161 -20.65 -1.33 -12.62
CA VAL A 161 -19.26 -1.23 -12.12
C VAL A 161 -19.15 -0.14 -11.07
N ILE A 162 -19.81 1.00 -11.26
CA ILE A 162 -19.85 2.11 -10.30
C ILE A 162 -20.49 1.66 -9.00
N GLN A 163 -21.66 1.01 -9.06
CA GLN A 163 -22.35 0.51 -7.86
C GLN A 163 -21.52 -0.54 -7.11
N LYS A 164 -20.82 -1.44 -7.83
CA LYS A 164 -19.89 -2.39 -7.20
C LYS A 164 -18.74 -1.67 -6.49
N ARG A 165 -18.17 -0.63 -7.09
CA ARG A 165 -17.11 0.17 -6.46
C ARG A 165 -17.59 0.96 -5.25
N LEU A 166 -18.78 1.53 -5.30
CA LEU A 166 -19.39 2.20 -4.14
C LEU A 166 -19.64 1.24 -2.99
N LYS A 167 -20.14 0.03 -3.28
CA LYS A 167 -20.29 -1.01 -2.27
C LYS A 167 -18.95 -1.37 -1.63
N ASN A 168 -17.91 -1.61 -2.44
CA ASN A 168 -16.58 -1.89 -1.93
C ASN A 168 -16.05 -0.74 -1.07
N ALA A 169 -16.24 0.51 -1.51
CA ALA A 169 -15.80 1.69 -0.76
C ALA A 169 -16.44 1.77 0.64
N ARG A 170 -17.74 1.44 0.75
CA ARG A 170 -18.44 1.35 2.05
C ARG A 170 -17.87 0.26 2.96
N GLU A 171 -17.48 -0.88 2.39
CA GLU A 171 -16.84 -1.95 3.15
C GLU A 171 -15.45 -1.54 3.62
N GLU A 172 -14.67 -0.86 2.77
CA GLU A 172 -13.35 -0.31 3.08
C GLU A 172 -13.40 0.78 4.17
N LEU A 173 -14.43 1.64 4.16
CA LEU A 173 -14.62 2.68 5.18
C LEU A 173 -14.76 2.14 6.61
N ARG A 174 -15.22 0.89 6.78
CA ARG A 174 -15.32 0.25 8.10
C ARG A 174 -13.96 -0.02 8.75
N TRP A 175 -12.88 0.09 8.00
CA TRP A 175 -11.52 -0.14 8.49
C TRP A 175 -10.86 1.11 9.03
N VAL A 176 -11.48 2.28 8.87
CA VAL A 176 -10.88 3.59 9.16
C VAL A 176 -10.32 3.70 10.58
N ASP A 177 -11.01 3.13 11.57
CA ASP A 177 -10.62 3.19 13.00
C ASP A 177 -9.42 2.29 13.35
N ARG A 178 -8.92 1.49 12.40
CA ARG A 178 -7.72 0.66 12.59
C ARG A 178 -6.41 1.34 12.22
N TYR A 179 -6.49 2.51 11.58
CA TYR A 179 -5.32 3.25 11.13
C TYR A 179 -4.88 4.25 12.19
N GLN A 180 -3.58 4.53 12.25
CA GLN A 180 -3.03 5.53 13.17
C GLN A 180 -3.50 6.94 12.81
N TYR A 181 -3.63 7.23 11.51
CA TYR A 181 -4.05 8.53 11.00
C TYR A 181 -5.16 8.39 9.96
N GLN A 182 -6.04 9.39 9.96
CA GLN A 182 -7.07 9.58 8.95
C GLN A 182 -6.85 10.93 8.26
N VAL A 183 -6.85 10.94 6.94
CA VAL A 183 -6.65 12.16 6.14
C VAL A 183 -7.83 12.33 5.18
N ILE A 184 -8.48 13.49 5.25
CA ILE A 184 -9.57 13.86 4.34
C ILE A 184 -8.96 14.51 3.09
N ASN A 185 -9.21 13.94 1.93
CA ASN A 185 -8.70 14.41 0.65
C ASN A 185 -9.77 15.16 -0.14
N ASP A 186 -10.32 16.24 0.43
CA ASP A 186 -11.24 17.13 -0.29
C ASP A 186 -10.47 18.25 -1.01
N ASN A 187 -9.37 18.70 -0.40
CA ASN A 187 -8.36 19.55 -1.01
C ASN A 187 -7.04 18.78 -1.11
N LEU A 188 -6.52 18.63 -2.33
CA LEU A 188 -5.31 17.86 -2.59
C LEU A 188 -4.09 18.44 -1.86
N ASP A 189 -3.91 19.76 -1.87
CA ASP A 189 -2.73 20.41 -1.29
C ASP A 189 -2.74 20.27 0.24
N GLU A 190 -3.90 20.46 0.88
CA GLU A 190 -4.05 20.30 2.33
C GLU A 190 -3.78 18.86 2.76
N ALA A 191 -4.30 17.88 2.02
CA ALA A 191 -4.09 16.46 2.31
C ALA A 191 -2.61 16.06 2.17
N VAL A 192 -1.94 16.51 1.10
CA VAL A 192 -0.49 16.27 0.90
C VAL A 192 0.31 16.90 2.04
N GLN A 193 0.06 18.18 2.38
CA GLN A 193 0.76 18.87 3.46
C GLN A 193 0.53 18.20 4.82
N GLN A 194 -0.68 17.70 5.09
CA GLN A 194 -0.97 16.95 6.31
C GLN A 194 -0.16 15.65 6.37
N ILE A 195 -0.11 14.88 5.29
CA ILE A 195 0.66 13.63 5.24
C ILE A 195 2.17 13.91 5.38
N CYS A 196 2.69 14.95 4.72
CA CYS A 196 4.09 15.36 4.87
C CYS A 196 4.45 15.69 6.32
N ARG A 197 3.57 16.40 7.04
CA ARG A 197 3.77 16.69 8.48
C ARG A 197 3.82 15.42 9.32
N ILE A 198 2.84 14.53 9.15
CA ILE A 198 2.78 13.24 9.85
C ILE A 198 4.06 12.43 9.61
N LEU A 199 4.51 12.35 8.36
CA LEU A 199 5.72 11.61 7.99
C LEU A 199 6.98 12.24 8.59
N SER A 200 7.10 13.56 8.57
CA SER A 200 8.24 14.27 9.17
C SER A 200 8.30 14.10 10.69
N GLU A 201 7.16 14.21 11.38
CA GLU A 201 7.05 13.96 12.82
C GLU A 201 7.43 12.52 13.16
N ARG A 202 6.97 11.55 12.35
CA ARG A 202 7.33 10.14 12.51
C ARG A 202 8.82 9.92 12.33
N GLU A 203 9.44 10.48 11.29
CA GLU A 203 10.88 10.32 11.04
C GLU A 203 11.73 10.92 12.17
N ASN A 204 11.33 12.07 12.71
CA ASN A 204 11.99 12.68 13.86
C ASN A 204 11.89 11.78 15.11
N SER A 205 10.75 11.13 15.31
CA SER A 205 10.55 10.21 16.45
C SER A 205 11.40 8.94 16.39
N ILE A 206 11.79 8.50 15.18
CA ILE A 206 12.68 7.34 14.99
C ILE A 206 14.12 7.72 15.35
N HIS A 207 14.58 8.91 14.97
CA HIS A 207 15.93 9.40 15.25
C HIS A 207 16.16 9.84 16.71
N ALA A 208 15.09 10.11 17.45
CA ALA A 208 15.17 10.48 18.86
C ALA A 208 15.34 9.29 19.81
N ARG A 209 15.35 8.05 19.30
CA ARG A 209 15.55 6.80 20.04
C ARG A 209 16.96 6.27 19.84
#